data_AF-A0A3P7K3W5-F1
#
_entry.id   AF-A0A3P7K3W5-F1
#
_cell.length_a   1.000
_cell.length_b   1.000
_cell.length_c   1.000
_cell.angle_alpha   90.00
_cell.angle_beta   90.00
_cell.angle_gamma   90.00
#
_symmetry.space_group_name_H-M   'P 1'
#
loop_
_entity.id
_entity.type
_entity.pdbx_description
1 polymer ?
#
loop_
_entity_poly.entity_id
_entity_poly.type
_entity_poly.pdbx_seq_one_letter_code
_entity_poly.pdbx_strand_id
1 'polypeptide(L)'
;LKSGWSVRTANARSPGNIKKNGITDSEKKHILAVLARAEDRKLREQQRIGRMIDRLEKLKARATGNGVTQCYLCSTDFGLLSSRSYAAMCLQCRKYVCQKNCGVEAYDCIRRENIFLCKICSEYREVVSNLSSGFR
;
A
#
# COMPACT_ATOMS: atom_id res chain seq x y z
N LEU A 1 -18.97 8.01 19.32
CA LEU A 1 -19.35 6.61 19.59
C LEU A 1 -18.16 5.94 20.29
N LYS A 2 -18.28 5.74 21.61
CA LYS A 2 -17.24 5.21 22.50
C LYS A 2 -17.50 3.72 22.72
N SER A 3 -16.52 2.85 22.48
CA SER A 3 -16.50 1.49 23.01
C SER A 3 -15.16 1.26 23.70
N GLY A 4 -15.10 1.71 24.95
CA GLY A 4 -14.00 1.42 25.87
C GLY A 4 -14.03 -0.05 26.26
N TRP A 5 -12.90 -0.72 26.08
CA TRP A 5 -12.68 -2.03 26.66
C TRP A 5 -12.47 -1.90 28.17
N SER A 6 -13.26 -2.66 28.91
CA SER A 6 -13.23 -2.89 30.36
C SER A 6 -13.77 -1.78 31.27
N VAL A 7 -14.91 -2.08 31.90
CA VAL A 7 -15.20 -1.65 33.29
C VAL A 7 -15.64 -2.89 34.03
N ARG A 8 -14.74 -3.46 34.84
CA ARG A 8 -15.10 -4.48 35.83
C ARG A 8 -15.61 -3.73 37.06
N THR A 9 -16.92 -3.77 37.32
CA THR A 9 -17.46 -3.36 38.62
C THR A 9 -17.34 -4.53 39.60
N ALA A 10 -16.59 -4.29 40.67
CA ALA A 10 -16.41 -5.19 41.80
C ALA A 10 -17.62 -5.18 42.76
N ASN A 11 -17.75 -6.30 43.49
CA ASN A 11 -18.57 -6.57 44.69
C ASN A 11 -20.01 -7.10 44.53
N ALA A 12 -20.11 -8.43 44.46
CA ALA A 12 -21.01 -9.20 45.32
C ALA A 12 -20.28 -10.47 45.80
N ARG A 13 -20.11 -10.62 47.11
CA ARG A 13 -19.48 -11.78 47.75
C ARG A 13 -20.48 -12.95 47.77
N SER A 14 -20.19 -14.03 47.04
CA SER A 14 -20.74 -15.36 47.28
C SER A 14 -19.59 -16.36 47.43
N PRO A 15 -19.48 -17.08 48.57
CA PRO A 15 -18.45 -18.09 48.76
C PRO A 15 -18.89 -19.38 48.07
N GLY A 16 -18.59 -19.54 46.79
CA GLY A 16 -19.06 -20.73 46.07
C GLY A 16 -18.69 -20.83 44.59
N ASN A 17 -17.48 -20.46 44.17
CA ASN A 17 -16.84 -21.08 43.00
C ASN A 17 -15.37 -20.63 42.86
N ILE A 18 -14.49 -21.22 43.66
CA ILE A 18 -13.07 -21.19 43.35
C ILE A 18 -12.88 -22.14 42.14
N LYS A 19 -12.53 -21.56 40.98
CA LYS A 19 -12.10 -22.19 39.70
C LYS A 19 -13.15 -22.33 38.59
N LYS A 20 -13.31 -21.25 37.81
CA LYS A 20 -13.31 -21.33 36.33
C LYS A 20 -12.53 -20.14 35.73
N ASN A 21 -11.29 -19.95 36.16
CA ASN A 21 -10.36 -18.96 35.59
C ASN A 21 -9.60 -19.51 34.35
N GLY A 22 -10.18 -20.49 33.65
CA GLY A 22 -9.54 -21.14 32.51
C GLY A 22 -10.43 -21.01 31.29
N ILE A 23 -9.85 -20.58 30.17
CA ILE A 23 -10.49 -20.64 28.86
C ILE A 23 -10.97 -22.09 28.65
N THR A 24 -12.27 -22.26 28.46
CA THR A 24 -12.87 -23.57 28.19
C THR A 24 -12.40 -24.11 26.85
N ASP A 25 -12.43 -25.42 26.63
CA ASP A 25 -11.92 -25.99 25.39
C ASP A 25 -12.74 -25.53 24.16
N SER A 26 -14.02 -25.20 24.33
CA SER A 26 -14.83 -24.55 23.31
C SER A 26 -14.35 -23.14 22.97
N GLU A 27 -13.99 -22.33 23.97
CA GLU A 27 -13.45 -20.99 23.76
C GLU A 27 -12.05 -21.06 23.14
N LYS A 28 -11.20 -22.01 23.57
CA LYS A 28 -9.89 -22.25 22.93
C LYS A 28 -10.06 -22.59 21.45
N LYS A 29 -10.98 -23.50 21.12
CA LYS A 29 -11.29 -23.87 19.74
C LYS A 29 -11.77 -22.66 18.93
N HIS A 30 -12.57 -21.79 19.53
CA HIS A 30 -13.02 -20.57 18.89
C HIS A 30 -11.86 -19.60 18.62
N ILE A 31 -10.98 -19.38 19.60
CA ILE A 31 -9.78 -18.54 19.46
C ILE A 31 -8.87 -19.08 18.36
N LEU A 32 -8.59 -20.39 18.36
CA LEU A 32 -7.78 -21.02 17.31
C LEU A 32 -8.40 -20.84 15.91
N ALA A 33 -9.72 -20.94 15.79
CA ALA A 33 -10.40 -20.70 14.52
C ALA A 33 -10.30 -19.23 14.08
N VAL A 34 -10.34 -18.27 15.00
CA VAL A 34 -10.12 -16.84 14.71
C VAL A 34 -8.69 -16.62 14.22
N LEU A 35 -7.69 -17.18 14.90
CA LEU A 35 -6.28 -17.07 14.52
C LEU A 35 -6.02 -17.68 13.15
N ALA A 36 -6.54 -18.88 12.89
CA ALA A 36 -6.40 -19.54 11.59
C ALA A 36 -6.98 -18.67 10.44
N ARG A 37 -8.15 -18.07 10.65
CA ARG A 37 -8.74 -17.14 9.67
C ARG A 37 -7.92 -15.86 9.51
N ALA A 38 -7.32 -15.35 10.59
CA ALA A 38 -6.47 -14.16 10.53
C ALA A 38 -5.19 -14.43 9.73
N GLU A 39 -4.52 -15.56 9.96
CA GLU A 39 -3.33 -15.95 9.21
C GLU A 39 -3.63 -16.21 7.73
N ASP A 40 -4.76 -16.86 7.43
CA ASP A 40 -5.20 -17.09 6.05
C ASP A 40 -5.51 -15.76 5.32
N ARG A 41 -6.09 -14.77 6.00
CA ARG A 41 -6.25 -13.40 5.46
C ARG A 41 -4.91 -12.73 5.22
N LYS A 42 -3.98 -12.84 6.16
CA LYS A 42 -2.64 -12.26 6.06
C LYS A 42 -1.85 -12.87 4.89
N LEU A 43 -1.91 -14.18 4.70
CA LEU A 43 -1.23 -14.86 3.60
C LEU A 43 -1.75 -14.40 2.23
N ARG A 44 -3.09 -14.31 2.07
CA ARG A 44 -3.69 -13.79 0.83
C ARG A 44 -3.25 -12.36 0.55
N GLU A 45 -3.19 -11.52 1.58
CA GLU A 45 -2.79 -10.13 1.44
C GLU A 45 -1.31 -10.00 1.08
N GLN A 46 -0.44 -10.79 1.72
CA GLN A 46 0.98 -10.87 1.36
C GLN A 46 1.18 -11.28 -0.11
N GLN A 47 0.44 -12.29 -0.59
CA GLN A 47 0.48 -12.68 -1.99
C GLN A 47 -0.01 -11.58 -2.93
N ARG A 48 -1.04 -10.83 -2.53
CA ARG A 48 -1.57 -9.70 -3.31
C ARG A 48 -0.53 -8.59 -3.42
N ILE A 49 0.08 -8.18 -2.31
CA ILE A 49 1.13 -7.17 -2.27
C ILE A 49 2.36 -7.64 -3.06
N GLY A 50 2.75 -8.92 -2.94
CA GLY A 50 3.84 -9.52 -3.71
C GLY A 50 3.66 -9.33 -5.21
N ARG A 51 2.47 -9.61 -5.75
CA ARG A 51 2.17 -9.36 -7.18
C ARG A 51 2.29 -7.89 -7.58
N MET A 52 1.97 -6.95 -6.69
CA MET A 52 2.15 -5.53 -6.96
C MET A 52 3.63 -5.14 -7.01
N ILE A 53 4.45 -5.70 -6.11
CA ILE A 53 5.90 -5.49 -6.10
C ILE A 53 6.53 -6.06 -7.38
N ASP A 54 6.17 -7.28 -7.78
CA ASP A 54 6.67 -7.91 -9.01
C ASP A 54 6.35 -7.05 -10.25
N ARG A 55 5.14 -6.48 -10.32
CA ARG A 55 4.74 -5.57 -11.41
C ARG A 55 5.59 -4.30 -11.39
N LEU A 56 5.82 -3.71 -10.22
CA LEU A 56 6.65 -2.52 -10.08
C LEU A 56 8.10 -2.79 -10.50
N GLU A 57 8.67 -3.93 -10.12
CA GLU A 57 10.02 -4.33 -10.52
C GLU A 57 10.13 -4.53 -12.03
N LYS A 58 9.14 -5.18 -12.65
CA LYS A 58 9.06 -5.31 -14.12
C LYS A 58 8.98 -3.95 -14.82
N LEU A 59 8.24 -2.99 -14.26
CA LEU A 59 8.19 -1.62 -14.80
C LEU A 59 9.55 -0.92 -14.69
N LYS A 60 10.24 -1.06 -13.55
CA LYS A 60 11.60 -0.52 -13.36
C LYS A 60 12.60 -1.13 -14.34
N ALA A 61 12.57 -2.45 -14.51
CA ALA A 61 13.48 -3.17 -15.42
C ALA A 61 13.29 -2.77 -16.90
N ARG A 62 12.07 -2.37 -17.29
CA ARG A 62 11.78 -1.90 -18.66
C ARG A 62 12.16 -0.43 -18.91
N ALA A 63 12.45 0.34 -17.86
CA ALA A 63 12.81 1.74 -17.98
C ALA A 63 14.26 1.87 -18.45
N THR A 64 14.46 2.31 -19.70
CA THR A 64 15.78 2.35 -20.35
C THR A 64 16.28 3.77 -20.63
N GLY A 65 15.49 4.81 -20.38
CA GLY A 65 15.84 6.17 -20.75
C GLY A 65 16.65 6.90 -19.68
N ASN A 66 17.36 7.97 -20.08
CA ASN A 66 18.18 8.75 -19.17
C ASN A 66 17.40 9.73 -18.28
N GLY A 67 16.17 10.11 -18.67
CA GLY A 67 15.34 11.05 -17.92
C GLY A 67 15.79 12.50 -17.99
N VAL A 68 16.63 12.86 -18.97
CA VAL A 68 17.13 14.23 -19.22
C VAL A 68 16.77 14.65 -20.65
N THR A 69 17.43 14.05 -21.65
CA THR A 69 17.14 14.28 -23.08
C THR A 69 16.12 13.28 -23.63
N GLN A 70 15.92 12.17 -22.91
CA GLN A 70 15.03 11.08 -23.26
C GLN A 70 14.05 10.78 -22.13
N CYS A 71 12.85 10.33 -22.49
CA CYS A 71 11.87 9.85 -21.53
C CYS A 71 12.45 8.72 -20.70
N TYR A 72 12.47 8.89 -19.37
CA TYR A 72 13.01 7.89 -18.45
C TYR A 72 12.43 6.47 -18.63
N LEU A 73 11.17 6.38 -19.08
CA LEU A 73 10.46 5.11 -19.21
C LEU A 73 10.57 4.48 -20.60
N CYS A 74 10.30 5.24 -21.67
CA CYS A 74 10.21 4.71 -23.03
C CYS A 74 11.35 5.14 -23.95
N SER A 75 12.32 5.90 -23.43
CA SER A 75 13.53 6.34 -24.15
C SER A 75 13.29 7.22 -25.38
N THR A 76 12.06 7.71 -25.57
CA THR A 76 11.73 8.68 -26.62
C THR A 76 12.45 10.00 -26.37
N ASP A 77 13.14 10.53 -27.38
CA ASP A 77 13.84 11.81 -27.30
C ASP A 77 12.87 13.00 -27.16
N PHE A 78 13.25 13.96 -26.32
CA PHE A 78 12.62 15.26 -26.16
C PHE A 78 13.28 16.28 -27.10
N GLY A 79 13.03 16.17 -28.40
CA GLY A 79 13.66 17.00 -29.44
C GLY A 79 12.67 17.72 -30.36
N LEU A 80 13.17 18.73 -31.08
CA LEU A 80 12.42 19.65 -31.97
C LEU A 80 11.63 18.96 -33.10
N LEU A 81 12.03 17.76 -33.52
CA LEU A 81 11.33 16.98 -34.56
C LEU A 81 10.31 15.98 -33.99
N SER A 82 10.24 15.84 -32.66
CA SER A 82 9.31 14.93 -31.98
C SER A 82 8.01 15.65 -31.69
N SER A 83 7.11 15.67 -32.67
CA SER A 83 5.83 16.39 -32.63
C SER A 83 4.80 15.88 -31.62
N ARG A 84 5.14 15.00 -30.66
CA ARG A 84 4.11 14.25 -29.91
C ARG A 84 4.31 14.00 -28.42
N SER A 85 5.30 14.58 -27.75
CA SER A 85 5.41 14.37 -26.29
C SER A 85 6.10 15.51 -25.56
N TYR A 86 5.29 16.39 -24.97
CA TYR A 86 5.78 17.36 -23.99
C TYR A 86 6.44 16.61 -22.82
N ALA A 87 7.66 17.01 -22.50
CA ALA A 87 8.42 16.47 -21.39
C ALA A 87 7.92 17.09 -20.08
N ALA A 88 7.65 16.26 -19.08
CA ALA A 88 7.32 16.73 -17.74
C ALA A 88 8.15 16.00 -16.69
N MET A 89 8.57 16.75 -15.67
CA MET A 89 9.40 16.25 -14.60
C MET A 89 8.54 15.59 -13.53
N CYS A 90 8.85 14.34 -13.20
CA CYS A 90 8.25 13.65 -12.06
C CYS A 90 8.63 14.35 -10.75
N LEU A 91 7.64 14.69 -9.92
CA LEU A 91 7.87 15.33 -8.62
C LEU A 91 8.76 14.49 -7.69
N GLN A 92 8.61 13.16 -7.74
CA GLN A 92 9.26 12.25 -6.79
C GLN A 92 10.70 11.87 -7.18
N CYS A 93 10.94 11.48 -8.42
CA CYS A 93 12.27 11.02 -8.86
C CYS A 93 13.06 12.06 -9.67
N ARG A 94 12.47 13.24 -9.94
CA ARG A 94 13.07 14.36 -10.68
C ARG A 94 13.56 14.03 -12.09
N LYS A 95 13.07 12.92 -12.68
CA LYS A 95 13.36 12.53 -14.07
C LYS A 95 12.25 12.99 -15.01
N TYR A 96 12.61 13.37 -16.24
CA TYR A 96 11.66 13.73 -17.28
C TYR A 96 11.04 12.51 -17.95
N VAL A 97 9.72 12.57 -18.18
CA VAL A 97 8.94 11.55 -18.90
C VAL A 97 7.98 12.21 -19.88
N CYS A 98 7.58 11.50 -20.93
CA CYS A 98 6.53 11.97 -21.82
C CYS A 98 5.17 11.98 -21.10
N GLN A 99 4.49 13.13 -21.10
CA GLN A 99 3.20 13.29 -20.41
C GLN A 99 2.16 12.28 -20.88
N LYS A 100 2.03 12.09 -22.19
CA LYS A 100 0.98 11.27 -22.80
C LYS A 100 1.01 9.79 -22.40
N ASN A 101 2.21 9.19 -22.37
CA ASN A 101 2.34 7.73 -22.26
C ASN A 101 3.02 7.27 -20.96
N CYS A 102 3.84 8.11 -20.33
CA CYS A 102 4.73 7.71 -19.24
C CYS A 102 4.52 8.51 -17.95
N GLY A 103 3.78 9.62 -18.04
CA GLY A 103 3.33 10.42 -16.92
C GLY A 103 1.91 10.07 -16.45
N VAL A 104 1.60 10.46 -15.23
CA VAL A 104 0.26 10.50 -14.66
C VAL A 104 0.13 11.74 -13.79
N GLU A 105 -1.03 12.39 -13.86
CA GLU A 105 -1.44 13.41 -12.89
C GLU A 105 -2.12 12.70 -11.72
N ALA A 106 -1.69 13.02 -10.50
CA ALA A 106 -2.22 12.45 -9.27
C ALA A 106 -2.53 13.58 -8.28
N TYR A 107 -3.51 13.38 -7.42
CA TYR A 107 -3.81 14.32 -6.35
C TYR A 107 -3.00 13.97 -5.10
N ASP A 108 -2.29 14.94 -4.53
CA ASP A 108 -1.67 14.82 -3.22
C ASP A 108 -2.66 15.29 -2.15
N CYS A 109 -3.22 14.35 -1.38
CA CYS A 109 -4.20 14.66 -0.34
C CYS A 109 -3.60 15.42 0.86
N ILE A 110 -2.29 15.31 1.10
CA ILE A 110 -1.60 16.00 2.20
C ILE A 110 -1.40 17.47 1.80
N ARG A 111 -0.91 17.70 0.58
CA ARG A 111 -0.59 19.04 0.06
C ARG A 111 -1.79 19.74 -0.58
N ARG A 112 -2.89 19.02 -0.82
CA ARG A 112 -4.13 19.47 -1.47
C ARG A 112 -3.89 20.07 -2.86
N GLU A 113 -3.00 19.45 -3.63
CA GLU A 113 -2.63 19.92 -4.97
C GLU A 113 -2.50 18.77 -5.97
N ASN A 114 -2.63 19.08 -7.25
CA ASN A 114 -2.33 18.15 -8.33
C ASN A 114 -0.81 18.08 -8.52
N ILE A 115 -0.28 16.87 -8.55
CA ILE A 115 1.13 16.56 -8.74
C ILE A 115 1.31 15.67 -9.96
N PHE A 116 2.46 15.80 -10.62
CA PHE A 116 2.81 14.97 -11.76
C PHE A 116 3.85 13.92 -11.36
N LEU A 117 3.58 12.66 -11.70
CA LEU A 117 4.45 11.53 -11.39
C LEU A 117 4.70 10.70 -12.65
N CYS A 118 5.86 10.05 -12.71
CA CYS A 118 6.05 8.97 -13.68
C CYS A 118 5.29 7.72 -13.21
N LYS A 119 4.93 6.83 -14.15
CA LYS A 119 4.21 5.58 -13.84
C LYS A 119 4.88 4.73 -12.76
N ILE A 120 6.21 4.64 -12.74
CA ILE A 120 6.94 3.92 -11.68
C ILE A 120 6.70 4.54 -10.30
N CYS A 121 6.77 5.87 -10.19
CA CYS A 121 6.57 6.55 -8.91
C CYS A 121 5.11 6.48 -8.44
N SER A 122 4.16 6.52 -9.37
CA SER A 122 2.73 6.32 -9.05
C SER A 122 2.50 4.92 -8.48
N GLU A 123 2.97 3.89 -9.17
CA GLU A 123 2.82 2.49 -8.75
C GLU A 123 3.53 2.22 -7.42
N TYR A 124 4.70 2.83 -7.19
CA TYR A 124 5.38 2.74 -5.90
C TYR A 124 4.54 3.32 -4.74
N ARG A 125 3.88 4.47 -4.94
CA ARG A 125 2.98 5.05 -3.92
C ARG A 125 1.81 4.12 -3.60
N GLU A 126 1.23 3.49 -4.63
CA GLU A 126 0.16 2.52 -4.43
C GLU A 126 0.63 1.31 -3.62
N VAL A 127 1.81 0.76 -3.94
CA VAL A 127 2.42 -0.34 -3.18
C VAL A 127 2.61 0.04 -1.71
N VAL A 128 3.23 1.20 -1.45
CA VAL A 128 3.48 1.69 -0.08
C VAL A 128 2.18 1.97 0.68
N SER A 129 1.17 2.52 0.01
CA SER A 129 -0.15 2.73 0.62
C SER A 129 -0.77 1.40 1.04
N ASN A 130 -0.71 0.38 0.19
CA ASN A 130 -1.28 -0.94 0.46
C ASN A 130 -0.52 -1.70 1.57
N LEU A 131 0.80 -1.56 1.62
CA LEU A 131 1.62 -2.07 2.72
C LEU A 131 1.21 -1.45 4.06
N SER A 132 0.93 -0.15 4.08
CA SER A 132 0.58 0.59 5.29
C SER A 132 -0.83 0.28 5.80
N SER A 133 -1.76 -0.07 4.89
CA SER A 133 -3.15 -0.44 5.23
C SER A 133 -3.26 -1.75 6.02
N GLY A 134 -2.30 -2.67 5.88
CA GLY A 134 -2.31 -3.96 6.59
C GLY A 134 -1.86 -3.90 8.05
N PHE A 135 -1.34 -2.75 8.50
CA PHE A 135 -0.91 -2.51 9.88
C PHE A 135 -1.91 -1.68 10.72
N ARG A 136 -3.05 -1.29 10.13
CA ARG A 136 -4.18 -0.66 10.84
C ARG A 136 -5.29 -1.67 11.07
#